data_AF-A0A8J3GQC7-F1
#
_entry.id   AF-A0A8J3GQC7-F1
#
_cell.length_a   1.000
_cell.length_b   1.000
_cell.length_c   1.000
_cell.angle_alpha   90.00
_cell.angle_beta   90.00
_cell.angle_gamma   90.00
#
_symmetry.space_group_name_H-M   'P 1'
#
loop_
_entity.id
_entity.type
_entity.pdbx_description
1 polymer ?
#
loop_
_entity_poly.entity_id
_entity_poly.type
_entity_poly.pdbx_seq_one_letter_code
_entity_poly.pdbx_strand_id
1 'polypeptide(L)' 'MRALDAGRPGFDRFIIAAADTVMERSTASLMAEYFPDVEVRRELGEHETLLGIDHAREVLGYDPRYSWRAQH' A
#
# COMPACT_ATOMS: atom_id res chain seq x y z
N MET A 1 -8.71 37.52 -1.47
CA MET A 1 -9.40 36.25 -1.17
C MET A 1 -9.22 35.33 -2.37
N ARG A 2 -8.25 34.41 -2.38
CA ARG A 2 -7.98 33.49 -3.52
C ARG A 2 -7.53 32.09 -3.06
N ALA A 3 -8.06 31.62 -1.93
CA ALA A 3 -7.89 30.22 -1.51
C ALA A 3 -9.00 29.32 -2.06
N LEU A 4 -10.19 29.88 -2.32
CA LEU A 4 -11.37 29.12 -2.75
C LEU A 4 -11.42 28.85 -4.26
N ASP A 5 -10.82 29.72 -5.10
CA ASP A 5 -10.88 29.56 -6.56
C ASP A 5 -9.88 28.53 -7.11
N ALA A 6 -8.87 28.13 -6.32
CA ALA A 6 -7.82 27.18 -6.72
C ALA A 6 -8.06 25.76 -6.21
N GLY A 7 -9.07 25.53 -5.37
CA GLY A 7 -9.39 24.21 -4.84
C GLY A 7 -10.22 23.41 -5.83
N ARG A 8 -9.68 22.30 -6.35
CA ARG A 8 -10.51 21.28 -6.98
C ARG A 8 -11.48 20.73 -5.92
N PRO A 9 -12.78 20.53 -6.23
CA PRO A 9 -13.71 19.91 -5.29
C PRO A 9 -13.21 18.52 -4.85
N GLY A 10 -13.19 18.26 -3.54
CA GLY A 10 -12.85 16.97 -2.97
C GLY A 10 -11.56 16.95 -2.16
N PHE A 11 -11.18 15.76 -1.70
CA PHE A 11 -9.90 15.48 -1.05
C PHE A 11 -9.27 14.26 -1.71
N ASP A 12 -7.95 14.26 -1.80
CA ASP A 12 -7.21 13.09 -2.26
C ASP A 12 -7.04 12.08 -1.11
N ARG A 13 -7.13 10.78 -1.41
CA ARG A 13 -7.18 9.70 -0.42
C ARG A 13 -5.92 8.87 -0.50
N PHE A 14 -5.23 8.75 0.63
CA PHE A 14 -3.97 8.04 0.73
C PHE A 14 -4.06 6.93 1.76
N ILE A 15 -3.42 5.80 1.45
CA ILE A 15 -3.08 4.79 2.44
C ILE A 15 -1.62 5.03 2.83
N ILE A 16 -1.38 5.19 4.14
CA ILE A 16 -0.04 5.33 4.73
C ILE A 16 0.20 4.09 5.59
N ALA A 17 1.05 3.18 5.12
CA ALA A 17 1.33 1.91 5.76
C ALA A 17 2.76 1.45 5.42
N ALA A 18 3.27 0.48 6.19
CA ALA A 18 4.53 -0.20 5.88
C ALA A 18 4.48 -0.85 4.48
N ALA A 19 5.65 -0.97 3.83
CA ALA A 19 5.76 -1.63 2.53
C ALA A 19 5.58 -3.16 2.60
N ASP A 20 5.68 -3.72 3.80
CA ASP A 20 5.54 -5.14 4.07
C ASP A 20 4.40 -5.44 5.04
N THR A 21 4.07 -6.73 5.13
CA THR A 21 3.09 -7.27 6.07
C THR A 21 3.76 -7.89 7.29
N VAL A 22 3.04 -7.89 8.42
CA VAL A 22 3.44 -8.57 9.67
C VAL A 22 3.39 -10.10 9.54
N MET A 23 2.75 -10.62 8.48
CA MET A 23 2.60 -12.05 8.29
C MET A 23 3.95 -12.73 8.05
N GLU A 24 4.17 -13.85 8.74
CA GLU A 24 5.36 -14.70 8.54
C GLU A 24 5.31 -15.46 7.21
N ARG A 25 4.12 -15.87 6.77
CA ARG A 25 3.92 -16.54 5.48
C ARG A 25 3.97 -15.53 4.34
N SER A 26 4.32 -16.01 3.14
CA SER A 26 4.37 -15.14 1.97
C SER A 26 2.98 -14.64 1.58
N THR A 27 2.89 -13.38 1.13
CA THR A 27 1.64 -12.75 0.69
C THR A 27 0.97 -13.57 -0.42
N ALA A 28 1.76 -14.05 -1.39
CA ALA A 28 1.25 -14.90 -2.47
C ALA A 28 0.64 -16.22 -1.96
N SER A 29 1.26 -16.88 -0.97
CA SER A 29 0.72 -18.13 -0.41
C SER A 29 -0.61 -17.91 0.32
N LEU A 30 -0.74 -16.78 1.02
CA LEU A 30 -1.96 -16.40 1.72
C LEU A 30 -3.08 -16.02 0.74
N MET A 31 -2.76 -15.30 -0.34
CA MET A 31 -3.70 -15.00 -1.41
C MET A 31 -4.22 -16.27 -2.07
N ALA A 32 -3.35 -17.21 -2.41
CA ALA A 32 -3.75 -18.48 -3.03
C ALA A 32 -4.63 -19.34 -2.10
N GLU A 33 -4.40 -19.31 -0.79
CA GLU A 33 -5.17 -20.10 0.17
C GLU A 33 -6.54 -19.49 0.49
N TYR A 34 -6.57 -18.18 0.78
CA TYR A 34 -7.78 -17.52 1.31
C TYR A 34 -8.57 -16.76 0.26
N PHE A 35 -7.96 -16.41 -0.88
CA PHE A 35 -8.57 -15.64 -1.95
C PHE A 35 -8.23 -16.23 -3.34
N PRO A 36 -8.46 -17.54 -3.56
CA PRO A 36 -7.99 -18.24 -4.77
C PRO A 36 -8.57 -17.67 -6.08
N ASP A 37 -9.78 -17.09 -6.02
CA ASP A 37 -10.48 -16.57 -7.19
C ASP A 37 -10.17 -15.09 -7.47
N VAL A 38 -9.34 -14.45 -6.63
CA VAL A 38 -8.98 -13.04 -6.81
C VAL A 38 -7.81 -12.95 -7.79
N GLU A 39 -8.03 -12.24 -8.88
CA GLU A 39 -7.00 -11.94 -9.88
C GLU A 39 -5.83 -11.16 -9.25
N VAL A 40 -4.64 -11.73 -9.35
CA VAL A 40 -3.39 -11.06 -9.00
C VAL A 40 -2.83 -10.38 -10.25
N ARG A 41 -2.95 -9.05 -10.30
CA ARG A 41 -2.65 -8.24 -11.50
C ARG A 41 -1.16 -7.98 -11.76
N ARG A 42 -0.30 -8.31 -10.80
CA ARG A 42 1.15 -8.25 -10.92
C ARG A 42 1.79 -9.20 -9.92
N GLU A 43 3.04 -9.56 -10.16
CA GLU A 43 3.81 -10.34 -9.18
C GLU A 43 3.83 -9.62 -7.82
N LEU A 44 3.62 -10.40 -6.75
CA LEU A 44 3.65 -9.93 -5.37
C LEU A 44 5.03 -10.24 -4.79
N GLY A 45 5.65 -9.24 -4.15
CA GLY A 45 6.82 -9.49 -3.32
C GLY A 45 6.50 -10.47 -2.18
N GLU A 46 7.52 -11.16 -1.68
CA GLU A 46 7.36 -12.27 -0.72
C GLU A 46 6.47 -11.88 0.48
N HIS A 47 6.67 -10.71 1.06
CA HIS A 47 5.88 -10.21 2.19
C HIS A 47 5.33 -8.82 1.94
N GLU A 48 4.98 -8.54 0.69
CA GLU A 48 4.48 -7.24 0.27
C GLU A 48 3.12 -6.92 0.92
N THR A 49 2.90 -5.64 1.25
CA THR A 49 1.59 -5.15 1.67
C THR A 49 0.58 -5.20 0.52
N LEU A 50 -0.65 -5.64 0.80
CA LEU A 50 -1.78 -5.56 -0.13
C LEU A 50 -2.54 -4.23 -0.02
N LEU A 51 -2.09 -3.33 0.86
CA LEU A 51 -2.63 -1.98 0.96
C LEU A 51 -1.97 -1.10 -0.10
N GLY A 52 -2.77 -0.50 -0.98
CA GLY A 52 -2.29 0.33 -2.09
C GLY A 52 -1.64 1.64 -1.65
N ILE A 53 -0.36 1.60 -1.27
CA ILE A 53 0.45 2.76 -0.88
C ILE A 53 1.13 3.47 -2.07
N ASP A 54 1.03 2.91 -3.27
CA ASP A 54 1.70 3.44 -4.47
C ASP A 54 1.21 4.86 -4.83
N HIS A 55 -0.08 5.15 -4.64
CA HIS A 55 -0.60 6.51 -4.82
C HIS A 55 0.05 7.53 -3.88
N ALA A 56 0.34 7.14 -2.63
CA ALA A 56 1.04 8.01 -1.68
C ALA A 56 2.51 8.20 -2.06
N ARG A 57 3.17 7.16 -2.60
CA ARG A 57 4.53 7.27 -3.15
C ARG A 57 4.59 8.27 -4.30
N GLU A 58 3.66 8.13 -5.24
CA GLU A 58 3.62 8.95 -6.46
C GLU A 58 3.29 10.42 -6.18
N VAL A 59 2.26 10.68 -5.36
CA VAL A 59 1.75 12.05 -5.15
C VAL A 59 2.49 12.77 -4.02
N LEU A 60 2.83 12.06 -2.94
CA LEU A 60 3.40 12.67 -1.74
C LEU A 60 4.91 12.42 -1.61
N GLY A 61 5.52 11.61 -2.47
CA GLY A 61 6.89 11.14 -2.26
C GLY A 61 7.04 10.27 -1.01
N TYR A 62 5.94 9.63 -0.58
CA TYR A 62 5.93 8.85 0.65
C TYR A 62 6.85 7.63 0.53
N ASP A 63 7.80 7.50 1.47
CA ASP A 63 8.65 6.32 1.60
C ASP A 63 8.52 5.73 3.01
N PRO A 64 8.01 4.50 3.19
CA PRO A 64 7.89 3.87 4.50
C PRO A 64 9.24 3.71 5.19
N ARG A 65 9.42 4.38 6.33
CA ARG A 65 10.68 4.33 7.11
C ARG A 65 10.78 3.15 8.07
N TYR A 66 9.67 2.46 8.30
CA TYR A 66 9.59 1.35 9.24
C TYR A 66 9.04 0.12 8.54
N SER A 67 9.70 -1.00 8.81
CA SER A 67 9.36 -2.32 8.31
C SER A 67 9.00 -3.22 9.49
N TRP A 68 7.98 -4.07 9.32
CA TRP A 68 7.65 -5.10 10.31
C TRP A 68 8.80 -6.09 10.51
N ARG A 69 9.71 -6.17 9.53
CA ARG A 69 10.82 -7.12 9.50
C ARG A 69 12.11 -6.58 10.13
N ALA A 70 12.16 -5.29 10.47
CA ALA A 70 13.37 -4.67 10.99
C ALA A 70 13.64 -4.91 12.49
N GLN A 71 12.78 -5.65 13.21
CA GLN A 71 12.85 -5.84 14.67
C GLN A 71 12.72 -7.32 15.10
N HIS A 72 13.32 -8.25 14.36
CA HIS A 72 13.45 -9.65 14.78
C HIS A 72 14.80 -9.95 15.44
#